data_AF-A0AB38Y0G8-F1
#
_entry.id   AF-A0AB38Y0G8-F1
#
_cell.length_a   1.000
_cell.length_b   1.000
_cell.length_c   1.000
_cell.angle_alpha   90.00
_cell.angle_beta   90.00
_cell.angle_gamma   90.00
#
_symmetry.space_group_name_H-M   'P 1'
#
loop_
_entity.id
_entity.type
_entity.pdbx_description
1 polymer ?
#
loop_
_entity_poly.entity_id
_entity_poly.type
_entity_poly.pdbx_seq_one_letter_code
_entity_poly.pdbx_strand_id
1 'polypeptide(L)'
;MTTQAGKTTDDERGLLPYPVIIAATKGEPQAMNIICQHYAGYIAHLSMRKLRDERGNTYYGIDEDMRDRLRSKLMQAVLIFKI
;
A
#
# COMPACT_ATOMS: atom_id res chain seq x y z
N MET A 1 -4.12 15.38 24.92
CA MET A 1 -3.61 13.99 25.01
C MET A 1 -3.88 13.32 23.67
N THR A 2 -2.91 13.31 22.77
CA THR A 2 -2.96 12.49 21.55
C THR A 2 -1.58 11.86 21.42
N THR A 3 -1.56 10.55 21.59
CA THR A 3 -0.38 9.72 21.81
C THR A 3 0.45 9.65 20.53
N GLN A 4 1.77 9.69 20.70
CA GLN A 4 2.76 9.75 19.64
C GLN A 4 2.69 8.52 18.73
N ALA A 5 2.77 8.76 17.42
CA ALA A 5 3.03 7.75 16.41
C ALA A 5 4.33 7.02 16.76
N GLY A 6 4.20 5.75 17.13
CA GLY A 6 5.34 4.87 17.36
C GLY A 6 6.13 4.75 16.06
N LYS A 7 7.32 5.38 16.04
CA LYS A 7 8.37 5.08 15.07
C LYS A 7 8.60 3.57 15.10
N THR A 8 8.21 2.89 14.03
CA THR A 8 8.58 1.50 13.79
C THR A 8 10.08 1.48 13.56
N THR A 9 10.78 0.80 14.46
CA THR A 9 12.21 0.51 14.46
C THR A 9 12.78 0.33 13.06
N ASP A 10 13.85 1.08 12.76
CA ASP A 10 14.70 0.96 11.58
C ASP A 10 15.16 -0.49 11.40
N ASP A 11 14.43 -1.27 10.60
CA ASP A 11 15.06 -2.34 9.84
C ASP A 11 15.63 -1.67 8.59
N GLU A 12 16.95 -1.60 8.46
CA GLU A 12 17.65 -0.96 7.33
C GLU A 12 17.18 -1.52 5.96
N ARG A 13 16.49 -2.66 5.97
CA ARG A 13 15.90 -3.34 4.82
C ARG A 13 14.51 -2.83 4.42
N GLY A 14 13.92 -1.94 5.21
CA GLY A 14 12.59 -1.38 4.97
C GLY A 14 11.45 -2.39 5.17
N LEU A 15 11.61 -3.38 6.06
CA LEU A 15 10.56 -4.37 6.33
C LEU A 15 9.51 -3.85 7.31
N LEU A 16 8.28 -4.31 7.15
CA LEU A 16 7.21 -4.06 8.12
C LEU A 16 7.45 -4.85 9.41
N PRO A 17 7.23 -4.26 10.60
CA PRO A 17 7.37 -4.98 11.85
C PRO A 17 6.43 -6.20 11.89
N TYR A 18 6.96 -7.34 12.32
CA TYR A 18 6.18 -8.57 12.44
C TYR A 18 4.86 -8.40 13.24
N PRO A 19 4.80 -7.64 14.35
CA PRO A 19 3.54 -7.41 15.06
C PRO A 19 2.46 -6.72 14.20
N VAL A 20 2.85 -5.83 13.28
CA VAL A 20 1.93 -5.16 12.35
C VAL A 20 1.36 -6.18 11.36
N ILE A 21 2.20 -7.08 10.84
CA ILE A 21 1.76 -8.14 9.92
C ILE A 21 0.73 -9.04 10.60
N ILE A 22 1.03 -9.52 11.82
CA ILE A 22 0.10 -10.33 12.63
C ILE A 22 -1.22 -9.62 12.93
N ALA A 23 -1.18 -8.33 13.25
CA ALA A 23 -2.40 -7.56 13.52
C ALA A 23 -3.25 -7.42 12.24
N ALA A 24 -2.61 -7.18 11.10
CA ALA A 24 -3.31 -7.04 9.83
C ALA A 24 -3.93 -8.34 9.32
N THR A 25 -3.28 -9.51 9.52
CA THR A 25 -3.88 -10.81 9.17
C THR A 25 -5.14 -11.12 10.00
N LYS A 26 -5.25 -10.52 11.20
CA LYS A 26 -6.46 -10.58 12.04
C LYS A 26 -7.54 -9.56 11.65
N GLY A 27 -7.32 -8.77 10.61
CA GLY A 27 -8.25 -7.76 10.13
C GLY A 27 -8.24 -6.44 10.92
N GLU A 28 -7.17 -6.17 11.68
CA GLU A 28 -7.04 -4.92 12.45
C GLU A 28 -6.89 -3.71 11.49
N PRO A 29 -7.81 -2.72 11.54
CA PRO A 29 -7.83 -1.64 10.54
C PRO A 29 -6.59 -0.74 10.53
N GLN A 30 -5.99 -0.46 11.70
CA GLN A 30 -4.80 0.40 11.76
C GLN A 30 -3.59 -0.29 11.14
N ALA A 31 -3.36 -1.57 11.46
CA ALA A 31 -2.32 -2.38 10.86
C ALA A 31 -2.50 -2.52 9.34
N MET A 32 -3.74 -2.74 8.87
CA MET A 32 -4.02 -2.78 7.43
C MET A 32 -3.68 -1.47 6.73
N ASN A 33 -3.97 -0.32 7.36
CA ASN A 33 -3.61 0.98 6.84
C ASN A 33 -2.08 1.18 6.77
N ILE A 34 -1.34 0.75 7.81
CA ILE A 34 0.13 0.80 7.83
C ILE A 34 0.70 -0.01 6.65
N ILE A 35 0.18 -1.21 6.37
CA ILE A 35 0.60 -2.01 5.23
C ILE A 35 0.28 -1.30 3.90
N CYS A 36 -0.93 -0.76 3.74
CA CYS A 36 -1.30 -0.04 2.53
C CYS A 36 -0.39 1.18 2.28
N GLN A 37 -0.06 1.94 3.33
CA GLN A 37 0.82 3.10 3.24
C GLN A 37 2.25 2.68 2.88
N HIS A 38 2.75 1.61 3.48
CA HIS A 38 4.07 1.07 3.20
C HIS A 38 4.24 0.70 1.72
N TYR A 39 3.23 0.06 1.11
CA TYR A 39 3.25 -0.33 -0.30
C TYR A 39 2.72 0.74 -1.27
N ALA A 40 2.28 1.91 -0.80
CA ALA A 40 1.63 2.92 -1.64
C ALA A 40 2.53 3.39 -2.80
N GLY A 41 3.82 3.59 -2.55
CA GLY A 41 4.78 3.98 -3.59
C GLY A 41 4.97 2.90 -4.66
N TYR A 42 5.06 1.64 -4.25
CA TYR A 42 5.20 0.51 -5.18
C TYR A 42 3.93 0.30 -6.00
N ILE A 43 2.76 0.42 -5.38
CA ILE A 43 1.47 0.38 -6.07
C ILE A 43 1.38 1.53 -7.08
N ALA A 44 1.75 2.75 -6.70
CA ALA A 44 1.75 3.90 -7.61
C ALA A 44 2.65 3.66 -8.83
N HIS A 45 3.85 3.11 -8.61
CA HIS A 45 4.77 2.74 -9.68
C HIS A 45 4.18 1.71 -10.64
N LEU A 46 3.60 0.61 -10.11
CA LEU A 46 2.94 -0.42 -10.93
C LEU A 46 1.67 0.07 -11.64
N SER A 47 1.08 1.16 -11.15
CA SER A 47 -0.10 1.80 -11.72
C SER A 47 0.25 2.86 -12.77
N MET A 48 1.53 3.16 -13.01
CA MET A 48 1.92 4.10 -14.05
C MET A 48 1.61 3.56 -15.44
N ARG A 49 0.85 4.33 -16.20
CA ARG A 49 0.45 4.01 -17.57
C ARG A 49 0.66 5.23 -18.47
N LYS A 50 0.81 4.94 -19.75
CA LYS A 50 0.84 5.97 -20.80
C LYS A 50 -0.62 6.36 -21.10
N LEU A 51 -1.03 7.53 -20.66
CA LEU A 51 -2.37 8.09 -20.84
C LEU A 51 -2.38 9.09 -21.99
N ARG A 52 -3.54 9.23 -22.64
CA ARG A 52 -3.73 10.16 -23.74
C ARG A 52 -4.80 11.16 -23.35
N ASP A 53 -4.49 12.44 -23.48
CA ASP A 53 -5.47 13.50 -23.24
C ASP A 53 -6.43 13.66 -24.43
N GLU A 54 -7.48 14.46 -24.24
CA GLU A 54 -8.48 14.78 -25.28
C GLU A 54 -7.86 15.50 -26.49
N ARG A 55 -6.69 16.12 -26.31
CA ARG A 55 -5.95 16.85 -27.34
C ARG A 55 -4.98 15.93 -28.11
N GLY A 56 -4.94 14.65 -27.75
CA GLY A 56 -4.10 13.64 -28.38
C GLY A 56 -2.66 13.55 -27.87
N ASN A 57 -2.26 14.38 -26.90
CA ASN A 57 -0.94 14.30 -26.27
C ASN A 57 -0.85 13.08 -25.36
N THR A 58 0.32 12.48 -25.29
CA THR A 58 0.56 11.32 -24.45
C THR A 58 1.49 11.65 -23.30
N TYR A 59 1.09 11.30 -22.09
CA TYR A 59 1.86 11.52 -20.87
C TYR A 59 1.84 10.28 -19.97
N TYR A 60 2.75 10.23 -19.01
CA TYR A 60 2.74 9.20 -17.96
C TYR A 60 1.88 9.68 -16.80
N GLY A 61 0.86 8.92 -16.46
CA GLY A 61 0.00 9.17 -15.32
C GLY A 61 -0.26 7.90 -14.55
N ILE A 62 -0.76 8.06 -13.33
CA ILE A 62 -1.24 6.93 -12.52
C ILE A 62 -2.63 6.57 -13.03
N ASP A 63 -2.79 5.30 -13.40
CA ASP A 63 -4.10 4.69 -13.65
C ASP A 63 -4.74 4.42 -12.28
N GLU A 64 -5.74 5.25 -11.95
CA GLU A 64 -6.42 5.23 -10.66
C GLU A 64 -7.18 3.93 -10.42
N ASP A 65 -7.83 3.37 -11.45
CA ASP A 65 -8.53 2.08 -11.37
C ASP A 65 -7.56 0.94 -11.08
N MET A 66 -6.38 0.95 -11.72
CA MET A 66 -5.33 -0.03 -11.45
C MET A 66 -4.74 0.14 -10.05
N ARG A 67 -4.56 1.37 -9.57
CA ARG A 67 -4.09 1.67 -8.22
C ARG A 67 -5.04 1.10 -7.18
N ASP A 68 -6.33 1.36 -7.33
CA ASP A 68 -7.36 0.90 -6.41
C ASP A 68 -7.49 -0.63 -6.45
N ARG A 69 -7.44 -1.23 -7.65
CA ARG A 69 -7.47 -2.69 -7.80
C ARG A 69 -6.27 -3.37 -7.14
N LEU A 70 -5.07 -2.82 -7.30
CA LEU A 70 -3.86 -3.34 -6.65
C LEU A 70 -3.95 -3.22 -5.13
N ARG A 71 -4.44 -2.08 -4.62
CA ARG A 71 -4.67 -1.87 -3.19
C ARG A 71 -5.67 -2.88 -2.63
N SER A 72 -6.82 -3.09 -3.29
CA SER A 72 -7.81 -4.09 -2.85
C SER A 72 -7.24 -5.51 -2.85
N LYS A 73 -6.45 -5.87 -3.86
CA LYS A 73 -5.77 -7.17 -3.92
C LYS A 73 -4.74 -7.34 -2.79
N LEU A 74 -3.98 -6.30 -2.46
CA LEU A 74 -3.06 -6.32 -1.33
C LEU A 74 -3.81 -6.59 -0.02
N MET A 75 -4.90 -5.87 0.24
CA MET A 75 -5.71 -6.08 1.45
C MET A 75 -6.25 -7.51 1.53
N GLN A 76 -6.77 -8.05 0.42
CA GLN A 76 -7.24 -9.43 0.37
C GLN A 76 -6.10 -10.43 0.62
N ALA A 77 -4.95 -10.22 -0.01
CA ALA A 77 -3.78 -11.09 0.14
C ALA A 77 -3.29 -11.15 1.59
N VAL A 78 -3.29 -10.01 2.29
CA VAL A 78 -2.93 -9.93 3.71
C VAL A 78 -3.91 -10.73 4.58
N LEU A 79 -5.21 -10.66 4.31
CA LEU A 79 -6.21 -11.40 5.10
C LEU A 79 -6.11 -12.92 4.95
N ILE A 80 -5.66 -13.41 3.79
CA ILE A 80 -5.47 -14.85 3.53
C ILE A 80 -4.03 -15.32 3.79
N PHE A 81 -3.15 -14.41 4.20
CA PHE A 81 -1.73 -14.69 4.40
C PHE A 81 -1.56 -15.69 5.56
N LYS A 82 -0.90 -16.81 5.27
CA LYS A 82 -0.56 -17.82 6.27
C LYS A 82 0.79 -17.49 6.87
N ILE A 83 0.82 -17.37 8.19
CA ILE A 83 2.01 -17.18 9.01
C ILE A 83 2.59 -18.54 9.40
#